data_AF-A0A345YJM9-F1
#
_entry.id   AF-A0A345YJM9-F1
#
_cell.length_a   1.000
_cell.length_b   1.000
_cell.length_c   1.000
_cell.angle_alpha   90.00
_cell.angle_beta   90.00
_cell.angle_gamma   90.00
#
_symmetry.space_group_name_H-M   'P 1'
#
loop_
_entity.id
_entity.type
_entity.pdbx_description
1 polymer ?
#
loop_
_entity_poly.entity_id
_entity_poly.type
_entity_poly.pdbx_seq_one_letter_code
_entity_poly.pdbx_strand_id
1 'polypeptide(L)'
;MKTPYDPVVRVKQHELDEVRVQIGAENARLSELEAADRKLEAEMGCQSTSSEMDALFPRHTFIRRKAAERKSISEQRAESMKRVEDLRGHAAERYGSLRAVETAAERYRSDAVRAHKREEQMDADEIGSARFARQISVDRRAAAGAR
;
A
#
# COMPACT_ATOMS: atom_id res chain seq x y z
N MET A 1 -1.83 -19.24 11.79
CA MET A 1 -3.27 -19.57 11.60
C MET A 1 -3.75 -18.90 10.32
N LYS A 2 -4.31 -19.67 9.38
CA LYS A 2 -4.89 -19.13 8.14
C LYS A 2 -6.24 -18.46 8.49
N THR A 3 -6.49 -17.25 8.02
CA THR A 3 -7.75 -16.55 8.29
C THR A 3 -8.64 -16.54 7.05
N PRO A 4 -9.98 -16.46 7.19
CA PRO A 4 -10.88 -16.31 6.05
C PRO A 4 -10.64 -15.00 5.26
N TYR A 5 -9.90 -14.05 5.84
CA TYR A 5 -9.56 -12.78 5.23
C TYR A 5 -8.29 -12.84 4.36
N ASP A 6 -7.47 -13.89 4.46
CA ASP A 6 -6.18 -13.98 3.77
C ASP A 6 -6.29 -13.81 2.23
N PRO A 7 -7.30 -14.38 1.52
CA PRO A 7 -7.47 -14.14 0.10
C PRO A 7 -7.74 -12.66 -0.22
N VAL A 8 -8.57 -12.00 0.59
CA VAL A 8 -8.93 -10.59 0.40
C VAL A 8 -7.73 -9.69 0.66
N VAL A 9 -6.95 -9.98 1.72
CA VAL A 9 -5.70 -9.26 2.01
C VAL A 9 -4.75 -9.32 0.81
N ARG A 10 -4.58 -10.50 0.22
CA ARG A 10 -3.70 -10.68 -0.95
C ARG A 10 -4.17 -9.88 -2.16
N VAL A 11 -5.47 -9.91 -2.46
CA VAL A 11 -6.05 -9.11 -3.55
C VAL A 11 -5.81 -7.62 -3.31
N LYS A 12 -6.04 -7.13 -2.08
CA LYS A 12 -5.84 -5.72 -1.74
C LYS A 12 -4.38 -5.29 -1.74
N GLN A 13 -3.45 -6.17 -1.38
CA GLN A 13 -2.02 -5.93 -1.54
C GLN A 13 -1.65 -5.80 -3.01
N HIS A 14 -2.15 -6.69 -3.88
CA HIS A 14 -1.92 -6.63 -5.32
C HIS A 14 -2.45 -5.32 -5.93
N GLU A 15 -3.68 -4.93 -5.59
CA GLU A 15 -4.27 -3.65 -6.03
C GLU A 15 -3.39 -2.44 -5.62
N LEU A 16 -2.83 -2.45 -4.40
CA LEU A 16 -1.94 -1.38 -3.93
C LEU A 16 -0.60 -1.38 -4.68
N ASP A 17 -0.04 -2.56 -4.95
CA ASP A 17 1.23 -2.71 -5.66
C ASP A 17 1.11 -2.28 -7.13
N GLU A 18 -0.01 -2.56 -7.79
CA GLU A 18 -0.31 -2.04 -9.13
C GLU A 18 -0.28 -0.51 -9.18
N VAL A 19 -0.92 0.15 -8.22
CA VAL A 19 -0.93 1.62 -8.16
C VAL A 19 0.48 2.18 -7.90
N ARG A 20 1.27 1.52 -7.05
CA ARG A 20 2.68 1.91 -6.81
C ARG A 20 3.52 1.81 -8.07
N VAL A 21 3.33 0.76 -8.87
CA VAL A 21 4.02 0.60 -10.16
C VAL A 21 3.64 1.74 -11.12
N GLN A 22 2.36 2.10 -11.18
CA GLN A 22 1.89 3.21 -12.02
C GLN A 22 2.48 4.57 -11.58
N ILE A 23 2.54 4.83 -10.26
CA ILE A 23 3.22 6.03 -9.72
C ILE A 23 4.69 6.04 -10.14
N GLY A 24 5.37 4.89 -10.04
CA GLY A 24 6.76 4.75 -10.49
C GLY A 24 6.94 5.09 -11.96
N ALA A 25 6.04 4.61 -12.83
CA ALA A 25 6.06 4.88 -14.26
C ALA A 25 5.85 6.38 -14.58
N GLU A 26 4.88 7.04 -13.93
CA GLU A 26 4.67 8.48 -14.15
C GLU A 26 5.82 9.33 -13.61
N ASN A 27 6.45 8.94 -12.50
CA ASN A 27 7.66 9.63 -12.01
C ASN A 27 8.85 9.46 -12.98
N ALA A 28 9.03 8.28 -13.57
CA ALA A 28 10.04 8.06 -14.59
C ALA A 28 9.79 8.95 -15.81
N ARG A 29 8.53 9.04 -16.26
CA ARG A 29 8.12 9.95 -17.34
C ARG A 29 8.39 11.41 -17.01
N LEU A 30 8.14 11.85 -15.78
CA LEU A 30 8.48 13.21 -15.34
C LEU A 30 9.99 13.47 -15.41
N SER A 31 10.82 12.51 -14.99
CA SER A 31 12.28 12.62 -15.10
C SER A 31 12.76 12.68 -16.56
N GLU A 32 12.13 11.93 -17.47
CA GLU A 32 12.40 12.00 -18.91
C GLU A 32 12.05 13.37 -19.50
N LEU A 33 10.90 13.93 -19.11
CA LEU A 33 10.47 15.26 -19.53
C LEU A 33 11.41 16.36 -19.00
N GLU A 34 11.89 16.23 -17.76
CA GLU A 34 12.89 17.15 -17.19
C GLU A 34 14.26 17.04 -17.88
N ALA A 35 14.65 15.85 -18.32
CA ALA A 35 15.84 15.67 -19.14
C ALA A 35 15.67 16.31 -20.54
N ALA A 36 14.48 16.15 -21.14
CA ALA A 36 14.15 16.76 -22.43
C ALA A 36 14.14 18.29 -22.37
N ASP A 37 13.58 18.89 -21.32
CA ASP A 37 13.58 20.35 -21.13
C ASP A 37 15.01 20.89 -20.97
N ARG A 38 15.84 20.23 -20.15
CA ARG A 38 17.27 20.60 -20.00
C ARG A 38 18.05 20.49 -21.31
N LYS A 39 17.77 19.46 -22.11
CA LYS A 39 18.38 19.31 -23.44
C LYS A 39 17.94 20.44 -24.37
N LEU A 40 16.66 20.81 -24.35
CA LEU A 40 16.14 21.92 -25.15
C LEU A 40 16.77 23.26 -24.74
N GLU A 41 16.96 23.50 -23.43
CA GLU A 41 17.66 24.69 -22.92
C GLU A 41 19.12 24.74 -23.38
N ALA A 42 19.85 23.61 -23.33
CA ALA A 42 21.21 23.53 -23.83
C ALA A 42 21.31 23.79 -25.35
N GLU A 43 20.39 23.23 -26.13
CA GLU A 43 20.32 23.46 -27.59
C GLU A 43 20.06 24.93 -27.93
N MET A 44 19.16 25.60 -27.20
CA MET A 44 18.93 27.04 -27.36
C MET A 44 20.16 27.87 -26.97
N GLY A 45 20.86 27.50 -25.89
CA GLY A 45 22.10 28.13 -25.46
C GLY A 45 23.20 28.05 -26.53
N CYS A 46 23.47 26.85 -27.05
CA CYS A 46 24.45 26.63 -28.11
C CYS A 46 24.10 27.36 -29.41
N GLN A 47 22.81 27.46 -29.76
CA GLN A 47 22.44 28.15 -30.99
C GLN A 47 22.43 29.67 -30.85
N SER A 48 22.22 30.20 -29.64
CA SER A 48 22.36 31.63 -29.35
C SER A 48 23.79 32.12 -29.55
N THR A 49 24.80 31.29 -29.23
CA THR A 49 26.22 31.61 -29.41
C THR A 49 26.68 31.41 -30.86
N SER A 50 26.10 30.46 -31.62
CA SER A 50 26.46 30.26 -33.04
C SER A 50 25.73 31.18 -34.02
N SER A 51 24.51 31.63 -33.73
CA SER A 51 23.70 32.46 -34.64
C SER A 51 24.22 33.89 -34.82
N GLU A 52 25.18 34.33 -33.99
CA GLU A 52 25.88 35.60 -34.21
C GLU A 52 26.81 35.56 -35.43
N MET A 53 27.13 34.36 -35.95
CA MET A 53 28.10 34.18 -37.05
C MET A 53 27.46 33.92 -38.43
N ASP A 54 26.16 33.65 -38.54
CA ASP A 54 25.56 33.23 -39.82
C ASP A 54 24.22 33.95 -40.12
N ALA A 55 24.26 34.90 -41.06
CA ALA A 55 23.14 35.75 -41.44
C ALA A 55 22.06 35.02 -42.28
N LEU A 56 22.33 33.79 -42.72
CA LEU A 56 21.44 33.01 -43.60
C LEU A 56 20.47 32.10 -42.83
N PHE A 57 20.55 32.03 -41.50
CA PHE A 57 19.72 31.14 -40.70
C PHE A 57 18.31 31.72 -40.46
N PRO A 58 17.21 31.00 -40.76
CA PRO A 58 15.84 31.45 -40.44
C PRO A 58 15.55 31.38 -38.93
N ARG A 59 16.19 32.25 -38.14
CA ARG A 59 16.15 32.30 -36.67
C ARG A 59 14.72 32.29 -36.10
N HIS A 60 13.78 32.92 -36.80
CA HIS A 60 12.37 33.00 -36.40
C HIS A 60 11.65 31.65 -36.45
N THR A 61 11.92 30.79 -37.44
CA THR A 61 11.25 29.47 -37.54
C THR A 61 11.80 28.49 -36.51
N PHE A 62 13.11 28.55 -36.23
CA PHE A 62 13.74 27.79 -35.16
C PHE A 62 13.19 28.16 -33.79
N ILE A 63 13.17 29.46 -33.44
CA ILE A 63 12.65 29.94 -32.15
C ILE A 63 11.19 29.52 -31.98
N ARG A 64 10.36 29.68 -33.02
CA ARG A 64 8.95 29.25 -32.98
C ARG A 64 8.81 27.75 -32.73
N ARG A 65 9.64 26.92 -33.38
CA ARG A 65 9.65 25.47 -33.17
C ARG A 65 10.05 25.12 -31.73
N LYS A 66 11.10 25.74 -31.19
CA LYS A 66 11.56 25.48 -29.82
C LYS A 66 10.56 25.96 -28.76
N ALA A 67 9.89 27.08 -28.99
CA ALA A 67 8.80 27.54 -28.12
C ALA A 67 7.62 26.54 -28.10
N ALA A 68 7.24 25.99 -29.25
CA ALA A 68 6.20 24.97 -29.33
C ALA A 68 6.61 23.65 -28.64
N GLU A 69 7.86 23.23 -28.82
CA GLU A 69 8.43 22.05 -28.16
C GLU A 69 8.46 22.20 -26.63
N ARG A 70 8.92 23.35 -26.12
CA ARG A 70 8.88 23.68 -24.69
C ARG A 70 7.47 23.70 -24.12
N LYS A 71 6.52 24.29 -24.85
CA LYS A 71 5.11 24.30 -24.46
C LYS A 71 4.55 22.89 -24.34
N SER A 72 4.82 22.02 -25.32
CA SER A 72 4.40 20.61 -25.29
C SER A 72 5.00 19.85 -24.10
N ILE A 73 6.29 20.04 -23.80
CA ILE A 73 6.92 19.43 -22.62
C ILE A 73 6.26 19.90 -21.33
N SER A 74 5.97 21.21 -21.21
CA SER A 74 5.29 21.77 -20.05
C SER A 74 3.88 21.21 -19.87
N GLU A 75 3.12 21.06 -20.95
CA GLU A 75 1.77 20.49 -20.93
C GLU A 75 1.80 19.02 -20.48
N GLN A 76 2.71 18.23 -21.04
CA GLN A 76 2.90 16.82 -20.68
C GLN A 76 3.34 16.66 -19.22
N ARG A 77 4.21 17.56 -18.72
CA ARG A 77 4.64 17.56 -17.33
C ARG A 77 3.47 17.86 -16.39
N ALA A 78 2.65 18.87 -16.70
CA ALA A 78 1.47 19.19 -15.91
C ALA A 78 0.47 18.01 -15.88
N GLU A 79 0.28 17.35 -17.01
CA GLU A 79 -0.57 16.17 -17.12
C GLU A 79 -0.05 14.99 -16.29
N SER A 80 1.24 14.66 -16.38
CA SER A 80 1.84 13.60 -15.57
C SER A 80 1.87 13.94 -14.07
N MET A 81 2.08 15.20 -13.70
CA MET A 81 1.97 15.62 -12.29
C MET A 81 0.54 15.42 -11.76
N LYS A 82 -0.48 15.76 -12.56
CA LYS A 82 -1.87 15.50 -12.19
C LYS A 82 -2.14 14.01 -12.02
N ARG A 83 -1.68 13.18 -12.98
CA ARG A 83 -1.79 11.72 -12.87
C ARG A 83 -1.14 11.17 -11.60
N VAL A 84 0.04 11.64 -11.23
CA VAL A 84 0.70 11.23 -9.98
C VAL A 84 -0.15 11.58 -8.77
N GLU A 85 -0.76 12.76 -8.74
CA GLU A 85 -1.61 13.18 -7.62
C GLU A 85 -2.88 12.31 -7.53
N ASP A 86 -3.54 12.06 -8.67
CA ASP A 86 -4.72 11.18 -8.73
C ASP A 86 -4.36 9.75 -8.27
N LEU A 87 -3.23 9.22 -8.72
CA LEU A 87 -2.72 7.91 -8.31
C LEU A 87 -2.36 7.86 -6.82
N ARG A 88 -1.84 8.93 -6.23
CA ARG A 88 -1.60 9.02 -4.78
C ARG A 88 -2.90 9.01 -4.00
N GLY A 89 -3.94 9.69 -4.48
CA GLY A 89 -5.29 9.62 -3.94
C GLY A 89 -5.80 8.18 -3.93
N HIS A 90 -5.71 7.49 -5.07
CA HIS A 90 -6.08 6.08 -5.16
C HIS A 90 -5.24 5.18 -4.25
N ALA A 91 -3.93 5.40 -4.16
CA ALA A 91 -3.07 4.63 -3.26
C ALA A 91 -3.49 4.78 -1.79
N ALA A 92 -3.86 5.99 -1.37
CA ALA A 92 -4.35 6.25 -0.02
C ALA A 92 -5.66 5.49 0.27
N GLU A 93 -6.62 5.51 -0.66
CA GLU A 93 -7.87 4.76 -0.55
C GLU A 93 -7.64 3.25 -0.47
N ARG A 94 -6.80 2.70 -1.35
CA ARG A 94 -6.47 1.26 -1.37
C ARG A 94 -5.74 0.84 -0.11
N TYR A 95 -4.82 1.66 0.39
CA TYR A 95 -4.14 1.42 1.65
C TYR A 95 -5.13 1.42 2.82
N GLY A 96 -6.06 2.38 2.87
CA GLY A 96 -7.11 2.41 3.89
C GLY A 96 -7.97 1.14 3.89
N SER A 97 -8.39 0.69 2.70
CA SER A 97 -9.15 -0.55 2.54
C SER A 97 -8.35 -1.78 2.99
N LEU A 98 -7.07 -1.88 2.60
CA LEU A 98 -6.18 -2.97 3.03
C LEU A 98 -6.06 -3.01 4.56
N ARG A 99 -5.81 -1.86 5.20
CA ARG A 99 -5.68 -1.77 6.66
C ARG A 99 -6.95 -2.16 7.40
N ALA A 100 -8.12 -1.85 6.84
CA ALA A 100 -9.40 -2.28 7.41
C ALA A 100 -9.53 -3.82 7.41
N VAL A 101 -9.17 -4.47 6.30
CA VAL A 101 -9.20 -5.93 6.18
C VAL A 101 -8.15 -6.59 7.09
N GLU A 102 -6.94 -6.06 7.15
CA GLU A 102 -5.89 -6.55 8.06
C GLU A 102 -6.31 -6.47 9.52
N THR A 103 -7.00 -5.38 9.89
CA THR A 103 -7.54 -5.21 11.25
C THR A 103 -8.63 -6.24 11.55
N ALA A 104 -9.52 -6.52 10.60
CA ALA A 104 -10.53 -7.57 10.75
C ALA A 104 -9.91 -8.96 10.89
N ALA A 105 -8.87 -9.25 10.10
CA ALA A 105 -8.11 -10.48 10.19
C ALA A 105 -7.43 -10.63 11.57
N GLU A 106 -6.85 -9.56 12.10
CA GLU A 106 -6.23 -9.58 13.43
C GLU A 106 -7.25 -9.81 14.55
N ARG A 107 -8.40 -9.14 14.49
CA ARG A 107 -9.49 -9.37 15.45
C ARG A 107 -9.94 -10.83 15.42
N TYR A 108 -10.14 -11.39 14.23
CA TYR A 108 -10.49 -12.80 14.07
C TYR A 108 -9.45 -13.73 14.70
N ARG A 109 -8.15 -13.46 14.50
CA ARG A 109 -7.09 -14.22 15.15
C ARG A 109 -7.14 -14.13 16.67
N SER A 110 -7.32 -12.93 17.20
CA SER A 110 -7.44 -12.71 18.65
C SER A 110 -8.63 -13.47 19.24
N ASP A 111 -9.79 -13.42 18.59
CA ASP A 111 -10.99 -14.07 19.06
C ASP A 111 -10.90 -15.60 18.99
N ALA A 112 -10.28 -16.14 17.93
CA ALA A 112 -10.01 -17.58 17.84
C ALA A 112 -9.09 -18.06 18.97
N VAL A 113 -8.03 -17.30 19.29
CA VAL A 113 -7.14 -17.61 20.42
C VAL A 113 -7.87 -17.55 21.75
N ARG A 114 -8.75 -16.56 21.96
CA ARG A 114 -9.58 -16.47 23.18
C ARG A 114 -10.59 -17.60 23.28
N ALA A 115 -11.17 -18.03 22.15
CA ALA A 115 -12.09 -19.17 22.13
C ALA A 115 -11.37 -20.46 22.55
N HIS A 116 -10.20 -20.73 21.97
CA HIS A 116 -9.38 -21.90 22.32
C HIS A 116 -8.99 -21.90 23.80
N LYS A 117 -8.53 -20.76 24.34
CA LYS A 117 -8.19 -20.66 25.77
C LYS A 117 -9.37 -20.88 26.70
N ARG A 118 -10.57 -20.44 26.30
CA ARG A 118 -11.80 -20.68 27.07
C ARG A 118 -12.18 -22.15 27.08
N GLU A 119 -12.03 -22.83 25.95
CA GLU A 119 -12.25 -24.28 25.84
C GLU A 119 -11.28 -25.05 26.75
N GLU A 120 -9.97 -24.76 26.66
CA GLU A 120 -8.95 -25.37 27.53
C GLU A 120 -9.24 -25.15 29.03
N GLN A 121 -9.71 -23.96 29.41
CA GLN A 121 -10.07 -23.64 30.79
C GLN A 121 -11.34 -24.40 31.24
N MET A 122 -12.36 -24.47 30.38
CA MET A 122 -13.58 -25.23 30.67
C MET A 122 -13.27 -26.72 30.91
N ASP A 123 -12.42 -27.31 30.08
CA ASP A 123 -11.99 -28.71 30.24
C ASP A 123 -11.25 -28.91 31.57
N ALA A 124 -10.36 -27.99 31.94
CA ALA A 124 -9.64 -28.03 33.21
C ALA A 124 -10.58 -27.91 34.42
N ASP A 125 -11.54 -26.98 34.35
CA ASP A 125 -12.53 -26.74 35.41
C ASP A 125 -13.49 -27.93 35.57
N GLU A 126 -13.88 -28.59 34.47
CA GLU A 126 -14.71 -29.79 34.50
C GLU A 126 -13.99 -30.96 35.16
N ILE A 127 -12.72 -31.20 34.80
CA ILE A 127 -11.88 -32.23 35.43
C ILE A 127 -11.70 -31.94 36.92
N GLY A 128 -11.42 -30.68 37.29
CA GLY A 128 -11.28 -30.24 38.66
C GLY A 128 -12.55 -30.49 39.47
N SER A 129 -13.69 -30.05 38.94
CA SER A 129 -15.02 -30.22 39.56
C SER A 129 -15.37 -31.69 39.75
N ALA A 130 -15.12 -32.53 38.75
CA ALA A 130 -15.37 -33.98 38.83
C ALA A 130 -14.48 -34.68 39.88
N ARG A 131 -13.23 -34.23 40.06
CA ARG A 131 -12.34 -34.74 41.12
C ARG A 131 -12.83 -34.31 42.50
N PHE A 132 -13.20 -33.05 42.66
CA PHE A 132 -13.71 -32.51 43.92
C PHE A 132 -15.01 -33.18 44.36
N ALA A 133 -15.97 -33.36 43.44
CA ALA A 133 -17.22 -34.06 43.71
C ALA A 133 -17.00 -35.53 44.14
N ARG A 134 -16.04 -36.21 43.52
CA ARG A 134 -15.62 -37.56 43.93
C ARG A 134 -15.04 -37.57 45.34
N GLN A 135 -14.16 -36.62 45.68
CA GLN A 135 -13.59 -36.51 47.02
C GLN A 135 -14.67 -36.31 48.08
N ILE A 136 -15.59 -35.36 47.87
CA ILE A 136 -16.74 -35.15 48.78
C ILE A 136 -17.55 -36.44 48.99
N SER A 137 -17.76 -37.19 47.92
CA SER A 137 -18.52 -38.45 47.99
C SER A 137 -17.79 -39.52 48.81
N VAL A 138 -16.47 -39.60 48.68
CA VAL A 138 -15.62 -40.50 49.48
C VAL A 138 -15.64 -40.08 50.96
N ASP A 139 -15.43 -38.81 51.25
CA ASP A 139 -15.41 -38.28 52.62
C ASP A 139 -16.75 -38.51 53.33
N ARG A 140 -17.87 -38.31 52.63
CA ARG A 140 -19.22 -38.60 53.15
C ARG A 140 -19.43 -40.09 53.46
N ARG A 141 -18.93 -40.99 52.62
CA ARG A 141 -19.01 -42.44 52.87
C ARG A 141 -18.15 -42.87 54.06
N ALA A 142 -16.94 -42.32 54.18
CA ALA A 142 -16.06 -42.58 55.31
C ALA A 142 -16.69 -42.11 56.64
N ALA A 143 -17.32 -40.92 56.65
CA ALA A 143 -18.03 -40.40 57.81
C ALA A 143 -19.28 -41.22 58.19
N ALA A 144 -19.95 -41.85 57.21
CA ALA A 144 -21.12 -42.69 57.46
C ALA A 144 -20.76 -44.10 57.96
N GLY A 145 -19.60 -44.65 57.58
CA GLY A 145 -19.13 -45.97 58.04
C GLY A 145 -18.39 -45.95 59.37
N ALA A 146 -18.13 -44.78 59.95
CA ALA A 146 -17.48 -44.60 61.25
C ALA A 146 -18.47 -44.46 62.43
N ARG A 147 -19.77 -44.75 62.21
CA ARG A 147 -20.82 -44.80 63.23
C ARG A 147 -21.31 -46.24 63.40
#